data_AF-A0A941BQ17-F1
#
_entry.id   AF-A0A941BQ17-F1
#
_cell.length_a   1.000
_cell.length_b   1.000
_cell.length_c   1.000
_cell.angle_alpha   90.00
_cell.angle_beta   90.00
_cell.angle_gamma   90.00
#
_symmetry.space_group_name_H-M   'P 1'
#
loop_
_entity.id
_entity.type
_entity.pdbx_description
1 polymer ?
#
loop_
_entity_poly.entity_id
_entity_poly.type
_entity_poly.pdbx_seq_one_letter_code
_entity_poly.pdbx_strand_id
1 'polypeptide(L)'
;MLAAAGHLQAAPAAQAGQLRHARFTLGQDTTRQITRTLARRLALPPTQVLTGVFALALARWQNTDEVSFDIRSDPRTHRPHLRRQVGRLADRYPVHLAVPPAPTALAQLSALAAALAASAGRADGQGFGACREFSPDPGLRRTLRALPPARACLTLHPPGQSPSVPARPLTGNPPRSTAHPLQVHAALTGGRLHLGLDWTSGHDGALTDAEAAALTQHLRGLLEELAAAPAPLTPVREATPQQAALYRSSQAHPGTGRHIEQLVWDWHGPLDLPRFTAAWQCVCDRETILRTAFTPTTGEVRLTVHPHAAPEITRRTRTDGDWDTLLEHDRLRGFDLHRPAPLRLTLLPPPPTP
;
A
#
# COMPACT_ATOMS: atom_id res chain seq x y z
N MET A 1 56.81 -0.86 48.46
CA MET A 1 56.12 0.37 48.03
C MET A 1 55.70 0.16 46.58
N LEU A 2 54.38 0.06 46.36
CA LEU A 2 53.64 0.14 45.09
C LEU A 2 53.90 -0.93 44.01
N ALA A 3 52.92 -1.49 43.28
CA ALA A 3 51.49 -1.76 43.43
C ALA A 3 51.04 -2.43 42.10
N ALA A 4 50.18 -3.45 42.22
CA ALA A 4 49.14 -3.83 41.26
C ALA A 4 49.50 -4.04 39.77
N ALA A 5 49.87 -5.27 39.40
CA ALA A 5 49.53 -5.82 38.09
C ALA A 5 48.14 -6.47 38.20
N GLY A 6 47.11 -5.67 37.91
CA GLY A 6 45.73 -6.13 37.86
C GLY A 6 45.58 -7.23 36.82
N HIS A 7 45.10 -8.40 37.26
CA HIS A 7 44.51 -9.37 36.37
C HIS A 7 43.36 -8.68 35.63
N LEU A 8 43.54 -8.41 34.34
CA LEU A 8 42.44 -8.12 33.42
C LEU A 8 41.63 -9.40 33.31
N GLN A 9 40.70 -9.55 34.24
CA GLN A 9 39.63 -10.53 34.21
C GLN A 9 38.91 -10.33 32.88
N ALA A 10 38.99 -11.34 32.00
CA ALA A 10 38.25 -11.35 30.76
C ALA A 10 36.79 -11.05 31.08
N ALA A 11 36.27 -9.95 30.51
CA ALA A 11 34.85 -9.62 30.59
C ALA A 11 34.04 -10.88 30.23
N PRO A 12 32.99 -11.22 30.98
CA PRO A 12 32.18 -12.39 30.65
C PRO A 12 31.68 -12.20 29.21
N ALA A 13 31.88 -13.22 28.39
CA ALA A 13 31.38 -13.27 27.02
C ALA A 13 29.91 -12.81 27.05
N ALA A 14 29.61 -11.70 26.36
CA ALA A 14 28.26 -11.20 26.21
C ALA A 14 27.36 -12.39 25.83
N GLN A 15 26.41 -12.74 26.69
CA GLN A 15 25.53 -13.89 26.51
C GLN A 15 24.91 -13.80 25.11
N ALA A 16 25.36 -14.68 24.21
CA ALA A 16 24.86 -14.72 22.85
C ALA A 16 23.37 -15.07 22.91
N GLY A 17 22.51 -14.11 22.56
CA GLY A 17 21.06 -14.30 22.57
C GLY A 17 20.65 -15.59 21.85
N GLN A 18 19.75 -16.36 22.45
CA GLN A 18 19.28 -17.61 21.85
C GLN A 18 18.28 -17.27 20.73
N LEU A 19 18.58 -17.72 19.51
CA LEU A 19 17.67 -17.61 18.37
C LEU A 19 16.48 -18.57 18.56
N ARG A 20 15.28 -18.01 18.53
CA ARG A 20 14.00 -18.71 18.66
C ARG A 20 13.20 -18.55 17.37
N HIS A 21 12.30 -19.50 17.10
CA HIS A 21 11.49 -19.47 15.88
C HIS A 21 10.07 -19.99 16.12
N ALA A 22 9.12 -19.42 15.39
CA ALA A 22 7.72 -19.84 15.34
C ALA A 22 7.24 -19.84 13.88
N ARG A 23 6.41 -20.81 13.51
CA ARG A 23 5.88 -20.92 12.15
C ARG A 23 4.41 -21.28 12.15
N PHE A 24 3.69 -20.80 11.15
CA PHE A 24 2.33 -21.22 10.87
C PHE A 24 2.02 -21.13 9.38
N THR A 25 1.01 -21.88 8.97
CA THR A 25 0.61 -21.99 7.56
C THR A 25 -0.88 -21.79 7.46
N LEU A 26 -1.30 -20.92 6.54
CA LEU A 26 -2.71 -20.72 6.26
C LEU A 26 -3.27 -21.83 5.35
N GLY A 27 -4.55 -22.13 5.51
CA GLY A 27 -5.29 -22.97 4.56
C GLY A 27 -5.27 -22.38 3.14
N GLN A 28 -5.53 -23.22 2.13
CA GLN A 28 -5.51 -22.78 0.73
C GLN A 28 -6.60 -21.73 0.45
N ASP A 29 -7.79 -21.89 1.02
CA ASP A 29 -8.89 -20.93 0.83
C ASP A 29 -8.56 -19.58 1.45
N THR A 30 -8.12 -19.56 2.72
CA THR A 30 -7.65 -18.34 3.41
C THR A 30 -6.53 -17.67 2.62
N THR A 31 -5.55 -18.46 2.17
CA THR A 31 -4.43 -17.96 1.35
C THR A 31 -4.94 -17.32 0.06
N ARG A 32 -5.88 -17.96 -0.65
CA ARG A 32 -6.48 -17.43 -1.88
C ARG A 32 -7.27 -16.15 -1.60
N GLN A 33 -8.03 -16.09 -0.51
CA GLN A 33 -8.76 -14.88 -0.15
C GLN A 33 -7.81 -13.70 0.07
N ILE A 34 -6.73 -13.87 0.82
CA ILE A 34 -5.76 -12.79 1.07
C ILE A 34 -4.98 -12.43 -0.21
N THR A 35 -4.35 -13.42 -0.84
CA THR A 35 -3.41 -13.17 -1.95
C THR A 35 -4.10 -12.84 -3.27
N ARG A 36 -5.38 -13.17 -3.45
CA ARG A 36 -6.09 -12.94 -4.71
C ARG A 36 -7.33 -12.06 -4.55
N THR A 37 -8.21 -12.35 -3.60
CA THR A 37 -9.46 -11.57 -3.46
C THR A 37 -9.21 -10.20 -2.84
N LEU A 38 -8.57 -10.16 -1.68
CA LEU A 38 -8.26 -8.93 -0.96
C LEU A 38 -7.25 -8.07 -1.74
N ALA A 39 -6.20 -8.69 -2.30
CA ALA A 39 -5.26 -8.00 -3.19
C ALA A 39 -5.97 -7.28 -4.35
N ARG A 40 -6.89 -7.96 -5.05
CA ARG A 40 -7.69 -7.33 -6.12
C ARG A 40 -8.61 -6.24 -5.59
N ARG A 41 -9.26 -6.46 -4.45
CA ARG A 41 -10.17 -5.48 -3.83
C ARG A 41 -9.47 -4.18 -3.47
N LEU A 42 -8.23 -4.26 -2.99
CA LEU A 42 -7.43 -3.11 -2.59
C LEU A 42 -6.61 -2.52 -3.75
N ALA A 43 -6.65 -3.11 -4.94
CA ALA A 43 -5.76 -2.79 -6.06
C ALA A 43 -4.27 -2.82 -5.66
N LEU A 44 -3.90 -3.75 -4.78
CA LEU A 44 -2.53 -3.93 -4.28
C LEU A 44 -1.96 -5.28 -4.71
N PRO A 45 -0.64 -5.37 -4.97
CA PRO A 45 0.00 -6.67 -5.12
C PRO A 45 -0.05 -7.44 -3.79
N PRO A 46 0.01 -8.80 -3.82
CA PRO A 46 -0.07 -9.61 -2.61
C PRO A 46 1.00 -9.24 -1.57
N THR A 47 2.19 -8.86 -2.03
CA THR A 47 3.29 -8.38 -1.20
C THR A 47 2.91 -7.16 -0.39
N GLN A 48 2.22 -6.18 -0.97
CA GLN A 48 1.78 -4.97 -0.27
C GLN A 48 0.61 -5.23 0.68
N VAL A 49 -0.28 -6.18 0.33
CA VAL A 49 -1.29 -6.64 1.29
C VAL A 49 -0.62 -7.23 2.53
N LEU A 50 0.39 -8.11 2.34
CA LEU A 50 1.13 -8.70 3.46
C LEU A 50 1.90 -7.65 4.28
N THR A 51 2.48 -6.64 3.62
CA THR A 51 3.07 -5.47 4.28
C THR A 51 2.06 -4.75 5.17
N GLY A 52 0.86 -4.46 4.65
CA GLY A 52 -0.19 -3.80 5.42
C GLY A 52 -0.72 -4.65 6.57
N VAL A 53 -0.91 -5.95 6.36
CA VAL A 53 -1.31 -6.88 7.43
C VAL A 53 -0.26 -6.93 8.54
N PHE A 54 1.03 -6.95 8.18
CA PHE A 54 2.11 -6.89 9.15
C PHE A 54 2.14 -5.57 9.92
N ALA A 55 1.92 -4.44 9.24
CA ALA A 55 1.78 -3.13 9.88
C ALA A 55 0.65 -3.10 10.91
N LEU A 56 -0.53 -3.62 10.56
CA LEU A 56 -1.66 -3.73 11.49
C LEU A 56 -1.36 -4.65 12.68
N ALA A 57 -0.66 -5.76 12.45
CA ALA A 57 -0.27 -6.68 13.52
C ALA A 57 0.71 -6.01 14.50
N LEU A 58 1.70 -5.27 13.98
CA LEU A 58 2.62 -4.49 14.80
C LEU A 58 1.92 -3.37 15.57
N ALA A 59 0.99 -2.67 14.93
CA ALA A 59 0.23 -1.58 15.57
C ALA A 59 -0.61 -2.10 16.74
N ARG A 60 -1.32 -3.23 16.55
CA ARG A 60 -2.07 -3.90 17.62
C ARG A 60 -1.16 -4.41 18.74
N TRP A 61 0.00 -4.99 18.38
CA TRP A 61 0.94 -5.55 19.35
C TRP A 61 1.64 -4.47 20.19
N GLN A 62 2.02 -3.35 19.57
CA GLN A 62 2.69 -2.22 20.24
C GLN A 62 1.71 -1.22 20.86
N ASN A 63 0.41 -1.40 20.61
CA ASN A 63 -0.65 -0.46 21.00
C ASN A 63 -0.36 0.99 20.55
N THR A 64 -0.03 1.13 19.26
CA THR A 64 0.34 2.40 18.61
C THR A 64 -0.44 2.57 17.30
N ASP A 65 -0.64 3.81 16.88
CA ASP A 65 -1.15 4.16 15.56
C ASP A 65 -0.03 4.44 14.55
N GLU A 66 1.24 4.43 14.96
CA GLU A 66 2.37 4.68 14.09
C GLU A 66 3.38 3.52 14.17
N VAL A 67 3.68 2.91 13.03
CA VAL A 67 4.57 1.73 12.95
C VAL A 67 5.68 1.91 11.93
N SER A 68 6.88 1.48 12.32
CA SER A 68 8.07 1.45 11.46
C SER A 68 8.70 0.07 11.45
N PHE A 69 8.98 -0.46 10.25
CA PHE A 69 9.65 -1.73 10.04
C PHE A 69 10.38 -1.74 8.71
N ASP A 70 11.40 -2.59 8.59
CA ASP A 70 12.12 -2.76 7.33
C ASP A 70 11.44 -3.83 6.47
N ILE A 71 11.50 -3.66 5.15
CA ILE A 71 11.08 -4.66 4.19
C ILE A 71 12.28 -5.14 3.39
N ARG A 72 12.33 -6.44 3.16
CA ARG A 72 13.26 -7.09 2.24
C ARG A 72 12.46 -7.93 1.24
N SER A 73 12.64 -7.65 -0.06
CA SER A 73 12.01 -8.43 -1.13
C SER A 73 13.05 -8.83 -2.17
N ASP A 74 12.84 -9.96 -2.87
CA ASP A 74 13.71 -10.33 -3.98
C ASP A 74 13.31 -9.54 -5.25
N PRO A 75 14.19 -8.66 -5.79
CA PRO A 75 13.87 -7.86 -6.97
C PRO A 75 13.65 -8.68 -8.24
N ARG A 76 14.05 -9.96 -8.26
CA ARG A 76 13.83 -10.87 -9.40
C ARG A 76 12.35 -11.18 -9.63
N THR A 77 11.51 -10.97 -8.62
CA THR A 77 10.05 -11.18 -8.72
C THR A 77 9.45 -10.41 -9.90
N HIS A 78 9.92 -9.19 -10.14
CA HIS A 78 9.47 -8.31 -11.22
C HIS A 78 10.49 -8.14 -12.35
N ARG A 79 11.68 -8.75 -12.22
CA ARG A 79 12.79 -8.62 -13.18
C ARG A 79 13.31 -10.01 -13.60
N PRO A 80 12.64 -10.69 -14.55
CA PRO A 80 12.98 -12.06 -14.92
C PRO A 80 14.39 -12.21 -15.50
N HIS A 81 14.95 -11.17 -16.11
CA HIS A 81 16.33 -11.16 -16.62
C HIS A 81 17.38 -11.29 -15.50
N LEU A 82 17.05 -10.95 -14.25
CA LEU A 82 17.95 -11.10 -13.09
C LEU A 82 17.91 -12.50 -12.46
N ARG A 83 17.08 -13.43 -12.97
CA ARG A 83 16.93 -14.78 -12.39
C ARG A 83 18.21 -15.59 -12.34
N ARG A 84 19.10 -15.40 -13.32
CA ARG A 84 20.38 -16.11 -13.42
C ARG A 84 21.54 -15.36 -12.76
N GLN A 85 21.31 -14.15 -12.27
CA GLN A 85 22.35 -13.33 -11.65
C GLN A 85 22.60 -13.82 -10.22
N VAL A 86 23.85 -14.10 -9.89
CA VAL A 86 24.29 -14.47 -8.55
C VAL A 86 24.89 -13.24 -7.88
N GLY A 87 24.39 -12.89 -6.70
CA GLY A 87 24.85 -11.72 -5.95
C GLY A 87 23.83 -11.23 -4.93
N ARG A 88 24.21 -10.19 -4.18
CA ARG A 88 23.32 -9.51 -3.22
C ARG A 88 22.41 -8.55 -3.98
N LEU A 89 21.25 -9.05 -4.40
CA LEU A 89 20.27 -8.27 -5.16
C LEU A 89 19.17 -7.65 -4.27
N ALA A 90 18.80 -8.33 -3.19
CA ALA A 90 17.81 -7.80 -2.25
C ALA A 90 18.45 -6.77 -1.32
N ASP A 91 17.96 -5.53 -1.38
CA ASP A 91 18.25 -4.52 -0.37
C ASP A 91 17.03 -4.31 0.54
N ARG A 92 17.28 -3.71 1.69
CA ARG A 92 16.24 -3.37 2.66
C ARG A 92 15.83 -1.92 2.46
N TYR A 93 14.56 -1.64 2.69
CA TYR A 93 14.04 -0.29 2.75
C TYR A 93 13.11 -0.15 3.95
N PRO A 94 13.16 0.98 4.67
CA PRO A 94 12.25 1.24 5.78
C PRO A 94 10.86 1.58 5.24
N VAL A 95 9.84 1.10 5.94
CA VAL A 95 8.46 1.48 5.75
C VAL A 95 7.93 2.05 7.05
N HIS A 96 7.32 3.21 6.94
CA HIS A 96 6.67 3.92 8.02
C HIS A 96 5.21 4.16 7.64
N LEU A 97 4.28 3.73 8.48
CA LEU A 97 2.84 3.85 8.22
C LEU A 97 2.12 4.36 9.47
N ALA A 98 1.25 5.36 9.27
CA ALA A 98 0.25 5.76 10.25
C ALA A 98 -1.02 4.93 10.01
N VAL A 99 -1.37 4.07 10.97
CA VAL A 99 -2.54 3.20 10.96
C VAL A 99 -3.76 3.98 11.44
N PRO A 100 -4.72 4.27 10.55
CA PRO A 100 -5.89 5.06 10.93
C PRO A 100 -6.81 4.27 11.87
N PRO A 101 -7.51 4.96 12.79
CA PRO A 101 -8.55 4.34 13.60
C PRO A 101 -9.71 3.93 12.68
N ALA A 102 -10.06 2.65 12.66
CA ALA A 102 -11.22 2.16 11.94
C ALA A 102 -11.82 0.93 12.64
N PRO A 103 -13.13 0.69 12.50
CA PRO A 103 -13.85 -0.32 13.27
C PRO A 103 -13.52 -1.78 12.88
N THR A 104 -12.87 -1.99 11.73
CA THR A 104 -12.52 -3.34 11.23
C THR A 104 -11.12 -3.35 10.63
N ALA A 105 -10.41 -4.49 10.67
CA ALA A 105 -9.08 -4.61 10.06
C ALA A 105 -9.11 -4.27 8.56
N LEU A 106 -10.19 -4.65 7.89
CA LEU A 106 -10.39 -4.37 6.47
C LEU A 106 -10.52 -2.87 6.18
N ALA A 107 -11.24 -2.12 7.01
CA ALA A 107 -11.33 -0.67 6.88
C ALA A 107 -9.97 0.00 7.13
N GLN A 108 -9.23 -0.44 8.15
CA GLN A 108 -7.87 0.04 8.41
C GLN A 108 -6.95 -0.22 7.22
N LEU A 109 -6.96 -1.46 6.69
CA LEU A 109 -6.14 -1.85 5.55
C LEU A 109 -6.53 -1.12 4.26
N SER A 110 -7.83 -0.85 4.06
CA SER A 110 -8.32 -0.08 2.92
C SER A 110 -7.86 1.37 2.97
N ALA A 111 -7.88 1.99 4.15
CA ALA A 111 -7.38 3.34 4.35
C ALA A 111 -5.85 3.43 4.16
N LEU A 112 -5.11 2.35 4.46
CA LEU A 112 -3.67 2.25 4.19
C LEU A 112 -3.31 2.02 2.72
N ALA A 113 -4.27 1.71 1.84
CA ALA A 113 -3.96 1.21 0.50
C ALA A 113 -3.10 2.18 -0.34
N ALA A 114 -3.39 3.49 -0.27
CA ALA A 114 -2.61 4.50 -0.99
C ALA A 114 -1.17 4.59 -0.44
N ALA A 115 -0.99 4.57 0.88
CA ALA A 115 0.33 4.61 1.52
C ALA A 115 1.14 3.34 1.19
N LEU A 116 0.50 2.17 1.20
CA LEU A 116 1.12 0.90 0.82
C LEU A 116 1.56 0.91 -0.64
N ALA A 117 0.71 1.37 -1.56
CA ALA A 117 1.06 1.53 -2.96
C ALA A 117 2.27 2.47 -3.16
N ALA A 118 2.34 3.55 -2.38
CA ALA A 118 3.45 4.50 -2.42
C ALA A 118 4.74 3.96 -1.79
N SER A 119 4.65 3.10 -0.77
CA SER A 119 5.81 2.64 0.04
C SER A 119 6.86 1.86 -0.76
N ALA A 120 6.44 1.10 -1.77
CA ALA A 120 7.38 0.44 -2.69
C ALA A 120 8.02 1.42 -3.69
N GLY A 121 7.44 2.61 -3.87
CA GLY A 121 7.83 3.54 -4.93
C GLY A 121 7.76 2.91 -6.32
N ARG A 122 8.42 3.54 -7.30
CA ARG A 122 8.44 3.06 -8.70
C ARG A 122 9.37 1.86 -8.95
N ALA A 123 10.13 1.44 -7.94
CA ALA A 123 11.21 0.46 -8.08
C ALA A 123 11.06 -0.76 -7.16
N ASP A 124 9.87 -1.01 -6.63
CA ASP A 124 9.55 -2.12 -5.72
C ASP A 124 10.46 -2.16 -4.47
N GLY A 125 10.74 -0.99 -3.90
CA GLY A 125 11.58 -0.81 -2.72
C GLY A 125 13.07 -0.66 -3.01
N GLN A 126 13.52 -0.97 -4.23
CA GLN A 126 14.94 -0.92 -4.60
C GLN A 126 15.49 0.52 -4.74
N GLY A 127 14.59 1.50 -4.90
CA GLY A 127 14.98 2.91 -5.02
C GLY A 127 15.69 3.43 -3.77
N PHE A 128 15.31 2.93 -2.59
CA PHE A 128 15.93 3.35 -1.32
C PHE A 128 17.43 3.00 -1.27
N GLY A 129 17.77 1.75 -1.57
CA GLY A 129 19.16 1.29 -1.63
C GLY A 129 19.98 2.05 -2.67
N ALA A 130 19.38 2.29 -3.85
CA ALA A 130 20.01 3.09 -4.89
C ALA A 130 20.29 4.53 -4.43
N CYS A 131 19.35 5.20 -3.77
CA CYS A 131 19.56 6.53 -3.20
C CYS A 131 20.62 6.51 -2.08
N ARG A 132 20.60 5.50 -1.21
CA ARG A 132 21.55 5.36 -0.09
C ARG A 132 23.00 5.22 -0.58
N GLU A 133 23.22 4.45 -1.63
CA GLU A 133 24.58 4.17 -2.12
C GLU A 133 25.03 5.08 -3.26
N PHE A 134 24.12 5.47 -4.16
CA PHE A 134 24.45 6.06 -5.46
C PHE A 134 23.74 7.38 -5.77
N SER A 135 22.98 7.97 -4.83
CA SER A 135 22.43 9.32 -5.05
C SER A 135 23.56 10.29 -5.42
N PRO A 136 23.36 11.23 -6.38
CA PRO A 136 24.37 12.24 -6.68
C PRO A 136 24.65 13.15 -5.48
N ASP A 137 23.66 13.37 -4.60
CA ASP A 137 23.79 14.18 -3.39
C ASP A 137 24.50 13.42 -2.24
N PRO A 138 25.72 13.85 -1.82
CA PRO A 138 26.42 13.25 -0.69
C PRO A 138 25.75 13.47 0.66
N GLY A 139 24.95 14.53 0.81
CA GLY A 139 24.13 14.79 2.00
C GLY A 139 23.10 13.69 2.18
N LEU A 140 22.27 13.46 1.16
CA LEU A 140 21.28 12.39 1.16
C LEU A 140 21.91 11.01 1.44
N ARG A 141 23.04 10.66 0.81
CA ARG A 141 23.71 9.38 1.07
C ARG A 141 24.10 9.21 2.55
N ARG A 142 24.67 10.26 3.17
CA ARG A 142 25.04 10.23 4.59
C ARG A 142 23.81 10.06 5.48
N THR A 143 22.75 10.83 5.23
CA THR A 143 21.50 10.73 5.98
C THR A 143 20.90 9.32 5.90
N LEU A 144 20.80 8.76 4.70
CA LEU A 144 20.20 7.43 4.50
C LEU A 144 21.06 6.29 5.08
N ARG A 145 22.40 6.43 5.12
CA ARG A 145 23.30 5.46 5.76
C ARG A 145 23.27 5.53 7.28
N ALA A 146 22.95 6.69 7.84
CA ALA A 146 22.86 6.91 9.29
C ALA A 146 21.52 6.47 9.89
N LEU A 147 20.52 6.14 9.06
CA LEU A 147 19.22 5.66 9.55
C LEU A 147 19.40 4.35 10.34
N PRO A 148 18.92 4.28 11.60
CA PRO A 148 18.96 3.04 12.36
C PRO A 148 18.03 2.01 11.72
N PRO A 149 18.41 0.71 11.71
CA PRO A 149 17.50 -0.33 11.27
C PRO A 149 16.28 -0.36 12.20
N ALA A 150 15.10 -0.62 11.64
CA ALA A 150 13.91 -0.82 12.46
C ALA A 150 14.07 -2.06 13.35
N ARG A 151 13.26 -2.19 14.41
CA ARG A 151 13.31 -3.38 15.28
C ARG A 151 12.80 -4.66 14.61
N ALA A 152 11.95 -4.51 13.59
CA ALA A 152 11.34 -5.60 12.86
C ALA A 152 11.67 -5.53 11.37
N CYS A 153 11.86 -6.69 10.74
CA CYS A 153 12.06 -6.81 9.29
C CYS A 153 11.14 -7.87 8.69
N LEU A 154 10.34 -7.48 7.69
CA LEU A 154 9.51 -8.38 6.91
C LEU A 154 10.24 -8.79 5.63
N THR A 155 10.51 -10.08 5.50
CA THR A 155 11.07 -10.69 4.29
C THR A 155 9.97 -11.35 3.47
N LEU A 156 9.76 -10.82 2.27
CA LEU A 156 8.79 -11.31 1.29
C LEU A 156 9.52 -12.20 0.27
N HIS A 157 9.31 -13.51 0.37
CA HIS A 157 9.94 -14.48 -0.53
C HIS A 157 9.16 -14.59 -1.85
N PRO A 158 9.86 -14.80 -2.98
CA PRO A 158 9.20 -15.01 -4.26
C PRO A 158 8.40 -16.33 -4.26
N PRO A 159 7.38 -16.47 -5.12
CA PRO A 159 6.54 -17.65 -5.18
C PRO A 159 7.35 -18.93 -5.44
N GLY A 160 7.02 -20.01 -4.73
CA GLY A 160 7.68 -21.31 -4.87
C GLY A 160 9.02 -21.44 -4.15
N GLN A 161 9.51 -20.38 -3.49
CA GLN A 161 10.58 -20.50 -2.51
C GLN A 161 9.98 -20.74 -1.13
N SER A 162 10.46 -21.79 -0.46
CA SER A 162 10.18 -22.00 0.96
C SER A 162 10.87 -20.89 1.77
N PRO A 163 10.26 -20.39 2.87
CA PRO A 163 11.03 -19.66 3.86
C PRO A 163 12.04 -20.68 4.36
N SER A 164 13.31 -20.49 4.02
CA SER A 164 14.33 -21.50 4.26
C SER A 164 14.32 -21.86 5.74
N VAL A 165 14.34 -23.17 6.05
CA VAL A 165 14.96 -23.65 7.29
C VAL A 165 16.31 -22.94 7.37
N PRO A 166 16.72 -22.35 8.52
CA PRO A 166 18.03 -21.71 8.62
C PRO A 166 19.05 -22.67 8.02
N ALA A 167 19.68 -22.25 6.93
CA ALA A 167 20.67 -23.07 6.26
C ALA A 167 21.65 -23.47 7.37
N ARG A 168 21.79 -24.77 7.60
CA ARG A 168 22.75 -25.31 8.58
C ARG A 168 24.04 -24.54 8.32
N PRO A 169 24.52 -23.71 9.27
CA PRO A 169 25.63 -22.82 8.99
C PRO A 169 26.73 -23.71 8.43
N LEU A 170 27.28 -23.32 7.28
CA LEU A 170 28.54 -23.89 6.82
C LEU A 170 29.46 -23.84 8.04
N THR A 171 29.89 -25.01 8.49
CA THR A 171 30.65 -25.22 9.73
C THR A 171 31.71 -24.12 9.87
N GLY A 172 31.63 -23.32 10.93
CA GLY A 172 32.58 -22.25 11.23
C GLY A 172 32.06 -20.81 11.16
N ASN A 173 30.83 -20.55 10.70
CA ASN A 173 30.24 -19.20 10.82
C ASN A 173 29.36 -19.08 12.07
N PRO A 174 29.63 -18.12 12.99
CA PRO A 174 28.73 -17.85 14.10
C PRO A 174 27.34 -17.46 13.57
N PRO A 175 26.25 -17.71 14.33
CA PRO A 175 24.92 -17.26 13.95
C PRO A 175 25.00 -15.76 13.66
N ARG A 176 24.60 -15.38 12.44
CA ARG A 176 24.62 -13.98 12.01
C ARG A 176 23.77 -13.18 12.99
N SER A 177 24.40 -12.32 13.79
CA SER A 177 23.69 -11.28 14.54
C SER A 177 22.79 -10.55 13.56
N THR A 178 21.49 -10.74 13.71
CA THR A 178 20.51 -10.08 12.87
C THR A 178 20.44 -8.64 13.33
N ALA A 179 20.60 -7.68 12.42
CA ALA A 179 20.42 -6.26 12.74
C ALA A 179 19.01 -5.94 13.29
N HIS A 180 18.08 -6.90 13.17
CA HIS A 180 16.70 -6.84 13.60
C HIS A 180 16.48 -7.89 14.70
N PRO A 181 16.04 -7.48 15.91
CA PRO A 181 15.60 -8.39 16.96
C PRO A 181 14.45 -9.31 16.55
N LEU A 182 13.62 -8.88 15.58
CA LEU A 182 12.51 -9.65 15.02
C LEU A 182 12.63 -9.72 13.49
N GLN A 183 12.64 -10.94 12.94
CA GLN A 183 12.50 -11.19 11.51
C GLN A 183 11.22 -11.96 11.24
N VAL A 184 10.44 -11.49 10.28
CA VAL A 184 9.22 -12.14 9.81
C VAL A 184 9.41 -12.54 8.36
N HIS A 185 9.03 -13.76 8.03
CA HIS A 185 9.17 -14.34 6.71
C HIS A 185 7.80 -14.69 6.18
N ALA A 186 7.49 -14.31 4.94
CA ALA A 186 6.26 -14.71 4.26
C ALA A 186 6.59 -15.31 2.90
N ALA A 187 6.02 -16.49 2.62
CA ALA A 187 6.30 -17.25 1.41
C ALA A 187 5.05 -17.96 0.90
N LEU A 188 4.81 -17.91 -0.41
CA LEU A 188 3.70 -18.61 -1.05
C LEU A 188 4.23 -19.88 -1.75
N THR A 189 3.94 -21.04 -1.16
CA THR A 189 4.40 -22.35 -1.68
C THR A 189 3.25 -23.35 -1.66
N GLY A 190 3.00 -24.04 -2.78
CA GLY A 190 1.93 -25.03 -2.89
C GLY A 190 0.52 -24.45 -2.69
N GLY A 191 0.31 -23.19 -3.06
CA GLY A 191 -0.97 -22.47 -2.85
C GLY A 191 -1.28 -22.13 -1.40
N ARG A 192 -0.31 -22.28 -0.48
CA ARG A 192 -0.44 -21.92 0.94
C ARG A 192 0.55 -20.83 1.30
N LEU A 193 0.10 -19.89 2.12
CA LEU A 193 0.94 -18.86 2.71
C LEU A 193 1.59 -19.41 3.97
N HIS A 194 2.92 -19.43 3.98
CA HIS A 194 3.75 -19.83 5.10
C HIS A 194 4.33 -18.59 5.74
N LEU A 195 4.11 -18.44 7.05
CA LEU A 195 4.69 -17.36 7.84
C LEU A 195 5.64 -17.93 8.90
N GLY A 196 6.78 -17.28 9.06
CA GLY A 196 7.77 -17.60 10.08
C GLY A 196 8.22 -16.35 10.83
N LEU A 197 8.43 -16.47 12.12
CA LEU A 197 9.00 -15.43 12.96
C LEU A 197 10.28 -15.99 13.58
N ASP A 198 11.38 -15.27 13.43
CA ASP A 198 12.66 -15.56 14.06
C ASP A 198 13.01 -14.38 14.98
N TRP A 199 13.29 -14.64 16.26
CA TRP A 199 13.66 -13.59 17.23
C TRP A 199 14.83 -14.01 18.10
N THR A 200 15.58 -13.03 18.58
CA THR A 200 16.58 -13.25 19.63
C THR A 200 15.93 -13.10 21.00
N SER A 201 16.33 -13.97 21.93
CA SER A 201 15.88 -13.98 23.34
C SER A 201 17.08 -13.86 24.28
N GLY A 202 16.87 -13.32 25.49
CA GLY A 202 17.87 -13.38 26.57
C GLY A 202 18.91 -12.26 26.62
N HIS A 203 18.66 -11.10 26.00
CA HIS A 203 19.46 -9.88 26.19
C HIS A 203 18.57 -8.63 26.21
N ASP A 204 19.14 -7.48 26.55
CA ASP A 204 18.40 -6.22 26.58
C ASP A 204 17.86 -5.86 25.18
N GLY A 205 16.57 -5.55 25.09
CA GLY A 205 15.87 -5.28 23.83
C GLY A 205 15.47 -6.51 22.98
N ALA A 206 15.77 -7.72 23.46
CA ALA A 206 15.30 -8.99 22.89
C ALA A 206 13.80 -9.19 23.11
N LEU A 207 13.14 -9.93 22.20
CA LEU A 207 11.74 -10.30 22.41
C LEU A 207 11.65 -11.50 23.35
N THR A 208 10.67 -11.48 24.24
CA THR A 208 10.27 -12.64 25.04
C THR A 208 9.46 -13.62 24.19
N ASP A 209 9.44 -14.90 24.59
CA ASP A 209 8.63 -15.92 23.92
C ASP A 209 7.13 -15.59 23.98
N ALA A 210 6.68 -14.91 25.05
CA ALA A 210 5.31 -14.45 25.20
C ALA A 210 4.96 -13.34 24.19
N GLU A 211 5.85 -12.36 23.99
CA GLU A 211 5.67 -11.30 22.99
C GLU A 211 5.64 -11.85 21.56
N ALA A 212 6.55 -12.78 21.24
CA ALA A 212 6.59 -13.43 19.95
C ALA A 212 5.32 -14.27 19.70
N ALA A 213 4.81 -14.96 20.72
CA ALA A 213 3.56 -15.69 20.65
C ALA A 213 2.35 -14.75 20.43
N ALA A 214 2.29 -13.62 21.15
CA ALA A 214 1.25 -12.62 20.99
C ALA A 214 1.24 -12.03 19.57
N LEU A 215 2.41 -11.64 19.03
CA LEU A 215 2.51 -11.15 17.66
C LEU A 215 2.10 -12.22 16.64
N THR A 216 2.51 -13.47 16.85
CA THR A 216 2.09 -14.61 16.00
C THR A 216 0.57 -14.76 15.99
N GLN A 217 -0.07 -14.64 17.16
CA GLN A 217 -1.53 -14.72 17.29
C GLN A 217 -2.23 -13.53 16.62
N HIS A 218 -1.74 -12.30 16.81
CA HIS A 218 -2.28 -11.12 16.13
C HIS A 218 -2.18 -11.26 14.60
N LEU A 219 -1.04 -11.71 14.09
CA LEU A 219 -0.82 -11.88 12.66
C LEU A 219 -1.74 -12.95 12.07
N ARG A 220 -1.86 -14.11 12.72
CA ARG A 220 -2.77 -15.18 12.30
C ARG A 220 -4.22 -14.72 12.34
N GLY A 221 -4.66 -14.14 13.46
CA GLY A 221 -6.03 -13.66 13.66
C GLY A 221 -6.42 -12.59 12.64
N LEU A 222 -5.52 -11.66 12.31
CA LEU A 222 -5.74 -10.66 11.26
C LEU A 222 -5.90 -11.29 9.87
N LEU A 223 -5.06 -12.27 9.53
CA LEU A 223 -5.16 -12.97 8.24
C LEU A 223 -6.46 -13.76 8.11
N GLU A 224 -6.93 -14.36 9.20
CA GLU A 224 -8.21 -15.07 9.25
C GLU A 224 -9.40 -14.11 9.21
N GLU A 225 -9.37 -13.03 10.00
CA GLU A 225 -10.37 -11.94 10.00
C GLU A 225 -10.53 -11.36 8.60
N LEU A 226 -9.43 -10.99 7.94
CA LEU A 226 -9.43 -10.39 6.61
C LEU A 226 -9.85 -11.37 5.51
N ALA A 227 -9.57 -12.67 5.67
CA ALA A 227 -10.02 -13.69 4.74
C ALA A 227 -11.53 -13.98 4.87
N ALA A 228 -12.06 -13.87 6.09
CA ALA A 228 -13.48 -14.04 6.40
C ALA A 228 -14.29 -12.76 6.17
N ALA A 229 -13.64 -11.60 6.12
CA ALA A 229 -14.30 -10.31 5.98
C ALA A 229 -15.19 -10.30 4.72
N PRO A 230 -16.52 -10.05 4.87
CA PRO A 230 -17.43 -10.04 3.75
C PRO A 230 -16.95 -8.98 2.74
N ALA A 231 -16.71 -9.43 1.53
CA ALA A 231 -16.38 -8.55 0.42
C ALA A 231 -17.67 -8.15 -0.28
N PRO A 232 -18.13 -6.88 -0.19
CA PRO A 232 -18.58 -6.26 -1.41
C PRO A 232 -17.34 -6.23 -2.31
N LEU A 233 -17.22 -7.22 -3.18
CA LEU A 233 -16.32 -7.15 -4.32
C LEU A 233 -16.69 -5.84 -5.01
N THR A 234 -15.78 -4.86 -5.06
CA THR A 234 -15.86 -3.76 -6.01
C THR A 234 -16.04 -4.44 -7.37
N PRO A 235 -17.25 -4.43 -7.96
CA PRO A 235 -17.52 -5.30 -9.09
C PRO A 235 -16.70 -4.78 -10.26
N VAL A 236 -15.63 -5.51 -10.57
CA VAL A 236 -14.82 -5.27 -11.76
C VAL A 236 -15.51 -6.01 -12.90
N ARG A 237 -15.96 -5.26 -13.90
CA ARG A 237 -16.62 -5.80 -15.09
C ARG A 237 -15.75 -5.52 -16.31
N GLU A 238 -15.84 -6.40 -17.30
CA GLU A 238 -15.29 -6.11 -18.62
C GLU A 238 -16.12 -5.00 -19.26
N ALA A 239 -15.45 -4.02 -19.87
CA ALA A 239 -16.13 -3.03 -20.66
C ALA A 239 -16.70 -3.69 -21.92
N THR A 240 -17.93 -3.34 -22.30
CA THR A 240 -18.47 -3.75 -23.60
C THR A 240 -17.58 -3.23 -24.73
N PRO A 241 -17.60 -3.85 -25.93
CA PRO A 241 -16.82 -3.39 -27.07
C PRO A 241 -17.03 -1.89 -27.37
N GLN A 242 -18.27 -1.41 -27.23
CA GLN A 242 -18.61 0.01 -27.41
C GLN A 242 -17.98 0.90 -26.33
N GLN A 243 -18.10 0.54 -25.05
CA GLN A 243 -17.48 1.30 -23.95
C GLN A 243 -15.95 1.33 -24.09
N ALA A 244 -15.33 0.21 -24.48
CA ALA A 244 -13.90 0.14 -24.72
C ALA A 244 -13.48 1.00 -25.93
N ALA A 245 -14.29 1.07 -26.99
CA ALA A 245 -14.04 1.93 -28.14
C ALA A 245 -14.14 3.42 -27.76
N LEU A 246 -15.17 3.82 -27.01
CA LEU A 246 -15.34 5.19 -26.51
C LEU A 246 -14.18 5.61 -25.60
N TYR A 247 -13.79 4.75 -24.65
CA TYR A 247 -12.63 4.98 -23.79
C TYR A 247 -11.35 5.20 -24.60
N ARG A 248 -11.02 4.31 -25.54
CA ARG A 248 -9.82 4.46 -26.40
C ARG A 248 -9.90 5.72 -27.26
N SER A 249 -11.08 6.04 -27.80
CA SER A 249 -11.30 7.26 -28.59
C SER A 249 -11.01 8.51 -27.76
N SER A 250 -11.50 8.57 -26.51
CA SER A 250 -11.23 9.64 -25.56
C SER A 250 -9.74 9.76 -25.23
N GLN A 251 -9.06 8.63 -24.96
CA GLN A 251 -7.63 8.62 -24.66
C GLN A 251 -6.75 9.04 -25.84
N ALA A 252 -7.16 8.74 -27.07
CA ALA A 252 -6.43 9.12 -28.29
C ALA A 252 -6.62 10.60 -28.67
N HIS A 253 -7.68 11.25 -28.18
CA HIS A 253 -8.01 12.64 -28.53
C HIS A 253 -8.30 13.49 -27.28
N PRO A 254 -7.35 13.56 -26.32
CA PRO A 254 -7.52 14.39 -25.14
C PRO A 254 -7.66 15.86 -25.54
N GLY A 255 -8.42 16.63 -24.77
CA GLY A 255 -8.57 18.06 -25.03
C GLY A 255 -9.52 18.43 -26.17
N THR A 256 -10.20 17.48 -26.81
CA THR A 256 -11.06 17.74 -27.98
C THR A 256 -12.54 17.95 -27.65
N GLY A 257 -12.94 17.73 -26.40
CA GLY A 257 -14.34 17.78 -25.98
C GLY A 257 -15.23 16.68 -26.56
N ARG A 258 -14.64 15.64 -27.18
CA ARG A 258 -15.37 14.47 -27.68
C ARG A 258 -15.98 13.69 -26.52
N HIS A 259 -17.20 13.20 -26.73
CA HIS A 259 -17.97 12.42 -25.75
C HIS A 259 -18.25 13.18 -24.44
N ILE A 260 -18.24 14.52 -24.50
CA ILE A 260 -18.63 15.41 -23.41
C ILE A 260 -19.97 16.02 -23.76
N GLU A 261 -20.96 15.79 -22.91
CA GLU A 261 -22.25 16.49 -22.95
C GLU A 261 -22.23 17.66 -21.98
N GLN A 262 -22.75 18.81 -22.42
CA GLN A 262 -22.89 20.00 -21.58
C GLN A 262 -24.33 20.48 -21.60
N LEU A 263 -24.85 20.78 -20.42
CA LEU A 263 -26.22 21.27 -20.23
C LEU A 263 -26.16 22.57 -19.42
N VAL A 264 -26.95 23.55 -19.85
CA VAL A 264 -27.06 24.86 -19.21
C VAL A 264 -28.51 25.07 -18.83
N TRP A 265 -28.73 25.50 -17.59
CA TRP A 265 -30.06 25.81 -17.08
C TRP A 265 -30.03 27.09 -16.25
N ASP A 266 -31.07 27.90 -16.43
CA ASP A 266 -31.34 29.04 -15.57
C ASP A 266 -32.14 28.59 -14.35
N TRP A 267 -31.61 28.87 -13.16
CA TRP A 267 -32.27 28.59 -11.89
C TRP A 267 -32.93 29.85 -11.34
N HIS A 268 -34.23 29.79 -11.11
CA HIS A 268 -34.99 30.89 -10.52
C HIS A 268 -35.31 30.62 -9.04
N GLY A 269 -34.92 31.54 -8.16
CA GLY A 269 -35.19 31.47 -6.72
C GLY A 269 -33.93 31.26 -5.86
N PRO A 270 -34.09 31.16 -4.53
CA PRO A 270 -32.98 30.99 -3.63
C PRO A 270 -32.28 29.63 -3.82
N LEU A 271 -30.95 29.64 -3.84
CA LEU A 271 -30.13 28.43 -3.91
C LEU A 271 -29.41 28.18 -2.58
N ASP A 272 -29.89 27.20 -1.83
CA ASP A 272 -29.21 26.66 -0.65
C ASP A 272 -28.08 25.74 -1.10
N LEU A 273 -26.83 26.22 -1.02
CA LEU A 273 -25.67 25.47 -1.49
C LEU A 273 -25.37 24.21 -0.67
N PRO A 274 -25.33 24.25 0.67
CA PRO A 274 -25.21 23.02 1.46
C PRO A 274 -26.22 21.95 1.05
N ARG A 275 -27.49 22.33 0.87
CA ARG A 275 -28.54 21.39 0.46
C ARG A 275 -28.36 20.91 -0.98
N PHE A 276 -27.97 21.78 -1.91
CA PHE A 276 -27.68 21.43 -3.29
C PHE A 276 -26.52 20.43 -3.38
N THR A 277 -25.42 20.68 -2.68
CA THR A 277 -24.25 19.79 -2.63
C THR A 277 -24.62 18.43 -2.03
N ALA A 278 -25.38 18.42 -0.92
CA ALA A 278 -25.84 17.18 -0.31
C ALA A 278 -26.75 16.38 -1.26
N ALA A 279 -27.64 17.05 -2.00
CA ALA A 279 -28.50 16.39 -2.98
C ALA A 279 -27.69 15.71 -4.10
N TRP A 280 -26.70 16.40 -4.67
CA TRP A 280 -25.81 15.81 -5.68
C TRP A 280 -24.94 14.68 -5.12
N GLN A 281 -24.51 14.79 -3.86
CA GLN A 281 -23.83 13.69 -3.18
C GLN A 281 -24.74 12.46 -3.08
N CYS A 282 -26.01 12.61 -2.69
CA CYS A 282 -26.98 11.51 -2.67
C CYS A 282 -27.19 10.88 -4.06
N VAL A 283 -27.21 11.68 -5.12
CA VAL A 283 -27.28 11.16 -6.51
C VAL A 283 -26.04 10.33 -6.85
N CYS A 284 -24.84 10.83 -6.56
CA CYS A 284 -23.60 10.08 -6.78
C CYS A 284 -23.54 8.78 -5.97
N ASP A 285 -24.00 8.79 -4.72
CA ASP A 285 -24.01 7.59 -3.87
C ASP A 285 -25.03 6.54 -4.33
N ARG A 286 -26.16 6.98 -4.92
CA ARG A 286 -27.22 6.09 -5.43
C ARG A 286 -26.88 5.52 -6.80
N GLU A 287 -26.36 6.35 -7.70
CA GLU A 287 -26.20 6.00 -9.11
C GLU A 287 -24.86 5.31 -9.38
N THR A 288 -24.92 4.03 -9.74
CA THR A 288 -23.72 3.19 -9.97
C THR A 288 -22.83 3.73 -11.08
N ILE A 289 -23.42 4.32 -12.13
CA ILE A 289 -22.66 4.86 -13.26
C ILE A 289 -21.73 6.00 -12.82
N LEU A 290 -22.18 6.86 -11.89
CA LEU A 290 -21.37 7.96 -11.36
C LEU A 290 -20.26 7.47 -10.43
N ARG A 291 -20.33 6.24 -9.92
CA ARG A 291 -19.25 5.62 -9.14
C ARG A 291 -18.34 4.73 -9.97
N THR A 292 -18.54 4.65 -11.28
CA THR A 292 -17.76 3.75 -12.14
C THR A 292 -16.57 4.49 -12.76
N ALA A 293 -15.40 3.85 -12.74
CA ALA A 293 -14.19 4.35 -13.40
C ALA A 293 -13.55 3.26 -14.27
N PHE A 294 -12.77 3.68 -15.27
CA PHE A 294 -11.99 2.77 -16.10
C PHE A 294 -10.66 2.43 -15.43
N THR A 295 -10.36 1.13 -15.32
CA THR A 295 -9.10 0.65 -14.76
C THR A 295 -8.21 0.12 -15.89
N PRO A 296 -6.98 0.65 -16.05
CA PRO A 296 -6.06 0.13 -17.05
C PRO A 296 -5.55 -1.24 -16.60
N THR A 297 -5.82 -2.25 -17.43
CA THR A 297 -5.25 -3.61 -17.30
C THR A 297 -4.47 -3.94 -18.55
N THR A 298 -3.47 -4.82 -18.43
CA THR A 298 -2.67 -5.28 -19.57
C THR A 298 -3.59 -5.96 -20.61
N GLY A 299 -3.85 -5.29 -21.74
CA GLY A 299 -4.60 -5.83 -22.88
C GLY A 299 -6.13 -5.60 -22.86
N GLU A 300 -6.74 -5.31 -21.71
CA GLU A 300 -8.20 -5.22 -21.56
C GLU A 300 -8.65 -3.95 -20.82
N VAL A 301 -9.78 -3.38 -21.26
CA VAL A 301 -10.43 -2.24 -20.61
C VAL A 301 -11.46 -2.76 -19.61
N ARG A 302 -11.31 -2.41 -18.33
CA ARG A 302 -12.23 -2.81 -17.27
C ARG A 302 -12.89 -1.63 -16.59
N LEU A 303 -14.09 -1.88 -16.05
CA LEU A 303 -14.89 -0.95 -15.29
C LEU A 303 -14.88 -1.37 -13.82
N THR A 304 -14.61 -0.42 -12.94
CA THR A 304 -14.56 -0.63 -11.48
C THR A 304 -15.59 0.29 -10.82
N VAL A 305 -16.51 -0.27 -10.03
CA VAL A 305 -17.53 0.51 -9.31
C VAL A 305 -17.07 0.81 -7.89
N HIS A 306 -16.76 2.07 -7.63
CA HIS A 306 -16.32 2.56 -6.32
C HIS A 306 -17.48 2.59 -5.31
N PRO A 307 -17.21 2.43 -4.00
CA PRO A 307 -18.26 2.52 -2.98
C PRO A 307 -18.82 3.94 -2.85
N HIS A 308 -17.98 4.96 -3.08
CA HIS A 308 -18.34 6.37 -2.99
C HIS A 308 -17.68 7.16 -4.10
N ALA A 309 -18.35 8.24 -4.51
CA ALA A 309 -17.82 9.25 -5.42
C ALA A 309 -18.37 10.62 -5.00
N ALA A 310 -17.54 11.65 -5.13
CA ALA A 310 -17.92 13.02 -4.80
C ALA A 310 -18.09 13.83 -6.09
N PRO A 311 -19.19 14.57 -6.26
CA PRO A 311 -19.37 15.46 -7.41
C PRO A 311 -18.43 16.67 -7.30
N GLU A 312 -17.84 17.10 -8.42
CA GLU A 312 -17.11 18.37 -8.47
C GLU A 312 -18.11 19.52 -8.68
N ILE A 313 -18.30 20.33 -7.63
CA ILE A 313 -19.17 21.50 -7.65
C ILE A 313 -18.31 22.74 -7.45
N THR A 314 -18.28 23.62 -8.45
CA THR A 314 -17.51 24.87 -8.40
C THR A 314 -18.42 26.08 -8.52
N ARG A 315 -17.97 27.20 -7.96
CA ARG A 315 -18.63 28.51 -8.10
C ARG A 315 -17.71 29.44 -8.88
N ARG A 316 -18.24 30.11 -9.88
CA ARG A 316 -17.49 31.09 -10.68
C ARG A 316 -18.33 32.33 -10.92
N THR A 317 -17.72 33.51 -10.79
CA THR A 317 -18.38 34.77 -11.13
C THR A 317 -18.40 34.93 -12.65
N ARG A 318 -19.53 35.35 -13.21
CA ARG A 318 -19.64 35.64 -14.64
C ARG A 318 -19.08 37.02 -14.94
N THR A 319 -18.13 37.11 -15.88
CA THR A 319 -17.70 38.35 -16.52
C THR A 319 -18.35 38.48 -17.90
N ASP A 320 -18.69 39.70 -18.31
CA ASP A 320 -19.35 39.94 -19.60
C ASP A 320 -18.43 39.56 -20.78
N GLY A 321 -18.99 38.86 -21.77
CA GLY A 321 -18.29 38.46 -23.01
C GLY A 321 -17.56 37.12 -22.99
N ASP A 322 -17.51 36.40 -21.87
CA ASP A 322 -16.72 35.15 -21.71
C ASP A 322 -17.56 33.85 -21.80
N TRP A 323 -18.83 33.93 -22.22
CA TRP A 323 -19.75 32.79 -22.13
C TRP A 323 -19.33 31.61 -23.02
N ASP A 324 -19.13 31.86 -24.31
CA ASP A 324 -18.77 30.81 -25.27
C ASP A 324 -17.39 30.24 -24.97
N THR A 325 -16.45 31.09 -24.56
CA THR A 325 -15.11 30.71 -24.11
C THR A 325 -15.17 29.81 -22.86
N LEU A 326 -16.04 30.14 -21.89
CA LEU A 326 -16.22 29.34 -20.67
C LEU A 326 -16.78 27.96 -21.00
N LEU A 327 -17.81 27.88 -21.85
CA LEU A 327 -18.40 26.62 -22.28
C LEU A 327 -17.38 25.78 -23.05
N GLU A 328 -16.68 26.39 -23.99
CA GLU A 328 -15.64 25.72 -24.77
C GLU A 328 -14.51 25.20 -23.86
N HIS A 329 -14.00 26.03 -22.95
CA HIS A 329 -12.95 25.62 -22.02
C HIS A 329 -13.39 24.45 -21.13
N ASP A 330 -14.60 24.49 -20.56
CA ASP A 330 -15.12 23.38 -19.75
C ASP A 330 -15.24 22.09 -20.58
N ARG A 331 -15.69 22.19 -21.84
CA ARG A 331 -15.82 21.05 -22.76
C ARG A 331 -14.46 20.43 -23.07
N LEU A 332 -13.49 21.27 -23.44
CA LEU A 332 -12.15 20.83 -23.82
C LEU A 332 -11.38 20.26 -22.63
N ARG A 333 -11.67 20.72 -21.40
CA ARG A 333 -11.07 20.16 -20.17
C ARG A 333 -11.32 18.64 -20.02
N GLY A 334 -12.47 18.14 -20.49
CA GLY A 334 -12.83 16.71 -20.43
C GLY A 334 -12.88 16.15 -19.00
N PHE A 335 -12.83 14.81 -18.88
CA PHE A 335 -12.81 14.08 -17.60
C PHE A 335 -11.64 13.11 -17.52
N ASP A 336 -11.10 12.92 -16.32
CA ASP A 336 -10.19 11.81 -16.03
C ASP A 336 -11.02 10.53 -15.82
N LEU A 337 -11.06 9.68 -16.83
CA LEU A 337 -11.84 8.44 -16.84
C LEU A 337 -11.32 7.39 -15.84
N HIS A 338 -10.17 7.62 -15.21
CA HIS A 338 -9.63 6.78 -14.14
C HIS A 338 -10.16 7.15 -12.76
N ARG A 339 -10.93 8.22 -12.64
CA ARG A 339 -11.60 8.64 -11.41
C ARG A 339 -13.12 8.46 -11.53
N PRO A 340 -13.81 8.07 -10.45
CA PRO A 340 -15.27 8.08 -10.42
C PRO A 340 -15.78 9.53 -10.43
N ALA A 341 -17.09 9.68 -10.65
CA ALA A 341 -17.82 10.93 -10.85
C ALA A 341 -17.34 11.74 -12.07
N PRO A 342 -17.53 11.24 -13.31
CA PRO A 342 -17.33 12.04 -14.53
C PRO A 342 -18.50 13.04 -14.71
N LEU A 343 -18.71 13.88 -13.69
CA LEU A 343 -19.75 14.91 -13.61
C LEU A 343 -19.14 16.15 -12.94
N ARG A 344 -19.42 17.32 -13.54
CA ARG A 344 -19.08 18.62 -12.98
C ARG A 344 -20.28 19.53 -13.00
N LEU A 345 -20.43 20.31 -11.93
CA LEU A 345 -21.44 21.35 -11.81
C LEU A 345 -20.74 22.69 -11.57
N THR A 346 -21.00 23.65 -12.44
CA THR A 346 -20.50 25.02 -12.30
C THR A 346 -21.67 25.94 -12.01
N LEU A 347 -21.66 26.53 -10.82
CA LEU A 347 -22.67 27.49 -10.40
C LEU A 347 -22.19 28.89 -10.74
N LEU A 348 -23.03 29.60 -11.49
CA LEU A 348 -22.78 30.96 -11.94
C LEU A 348 -23.81 31.88 -11.28
N PRO A 349 -23.49 32.46 -10.11
CA PRO A 349 -24.37 33.45 -9.51
C PRO A 349 -24.50 34.66 -10.45
N PRO A 350 -25.65 35.34 -10.43
CA PRO A 350 -25.79 36.60 -11.16
C PRO A 350 -24.73 37.60 -10.68
N PRO A 351 -24.30 38.52 -11.56
CA PRO A 351 -23.43 39.61 -11.13
C PRO A 351 -24.09 40.34 -9.95
N PRO A 352 -23.32 40.82 -8.95
CA PRO A 352 -23.88 41.60 -7.86
C PRO A 352 -24.63 42.79 -8.45
N THR A 353 -25.91 42.94 -8.11
CA THR A 353 -26.67 44.15 -8.41
C THR A 353 -25.99 45.32 -7.69
N PRO A 354 -25.76 46.46 -8.39
CA PRO A 354 -25.05 47.61 -7.84
C PRO A 354 -25.76 48.24 -6.63
#